data_AF-A0A6B3LRM7-F1
#
_entry.id   AF-A0A6B3LRM7-F1
#
_cell.length_a   1.000
_cell.length_b   1.000
_cell.length_c   1.000
_cell.angle_alpha   90.00
_cell.angle_beta   90.00
_cell.angle_gamma   90.00
#
_symmetry.space_group_name_H-M   'P 1'
#
loop_
_entity.id
_entity.type
_entity.pdbx_description
1 polymer ?
#
loop_
_entity_poly.entity_id
_entity_poly.type
_entity_poly.pdbx_seq_one_letter_code
_entity_poly.pdbx_strand_id
1 'polypeptide(L)'
;MNYIYLGLGILLFILVALDITKTTLSSNGAGSLTNHIARSIWMLFLYASRKNGRSRMLSYVGSAILVTILLTWIIALWGSMLLMLMADKGAIKNSNTNADANLLEQLYYAGYTLSTLGVGDYIPTTDFWRLVTNITAFAGLASITASITYFIPVLQAVEHQSKLSFYISSMGHTPNQILRNSWNGKDFSSFYDNTTTICQMLMQHITHHHSYPIIHYFHNHRIQFSISVGVALLAETYYLLQYSAQPQVNDKLKLTMLKNTLEQYLQLVKSEYIKDAKPDERPPMPELDELLEAGIPLQNKETIAATFQNRLKDQRTLLTVLIETDGWTWEQVYRDEVEL
;
A
#
# COMPACT_ATOMS: atom_id res chain seq x y z
N MET A 1 -33.02 -6.55 -30.80
CA MET A 1 -32.01 -6.40 -29.75
C MET A 1 -32.47 -7.00 -28.44
N ASN A 2 -31.57 -7.61 -27.67
CA ASN A 2 -31.78 -8.03 -26.29
C ASN A 2 -31.24 -6.95 -25.34
N TYR A 3 -32.16 -6.12 -24.82
CA TYR A 3 -31.83 -4.97 -23.98
C TYR A 3 -31.15 -5.33 -22.65
N ILE A 4 -31.28 -6.57 -22.18
CA ILE A 4 -30.64 -7.02 -20.93
C ILE A 4 -29.12 -7.04 -21.11
N TYR A 5 -28.62 -7.68 -22.17
CA TYR A 5 -27.18 -7.74 -22.44
C TYR A 5 -26.59 -6.35 -22.69
N LEU A 6 -27.33 -5.49 -23.42
CA LEU A 6 -26.93 -4.10 -23.66
C LEU A 6 -26.80 -3.32 -22.34
N GLY A 7 -27.82 -3.40 -21.48
CA GLY A 7 -27.81 -2.72 -20.18
C GLY A 7 -26.70 -3.21 -19.27
N LEU A 8 -26.45 -4.52 -19.21
CA LEU A 8 -25.36 -5.11 -18.42
C LEU A 8 -23.98 -4.70 -18.95
N GLY A 9 -23.79 -4.68 -20.28
CA GLY A 9 -22.55 -4.22 -20.90
C GLY A 9 -22.26 -2.75 -20.58
N ILE A 10 -23.25 -1.86 -20.76
CA ILE A 10 -23.13 -0.43 -20.43
C ILE A 10 -22.84 -0.24 -18.93
N LEU A 11 -23.56 -0.95 -18.06
CA LEU A 11 -23.35 -0.85 -16.61
C LEU A 11 -21.92 -1.27 -16.23
N LEU A 12 -21.44 -2.40 -16.77
CA LEU A 12 -20.09 -2.89 -16.54
C LEU A 12 -19.04 -1.88 -17.04
N PHE A 13 -19.23 -1.30 -18.23
CA PHE A 13 -18.38 -0.25 -18.77
C PHE A 13 -18.26 0.93 -17.79
N ILE A 14 -19.40 1.45 -17.32
CA ILE A 14 -19.45 2.61 -16.43
C ILE A 14 -18.77 2.30 -15.10
N LEU A 15 -19.03 1.13 -14.50
CA LEU A 15 -18.41 0.73 -13.25
C LEU A 15 -16.89 0.64 -13.36
N VAL A 16 -16.37 0.07 -14.45
CA VAL A 16 -14.93 -0.03 -14.68
C VAL A 16 -14.32 1.35 -14.96
N ALA A 17 -14.97 2.19 -15.77
CA ALA A 17 -14.51 3.54 -16.03
C ALA A 17 -14.43 4.38 -14.74
N LEU A 18 -15.45 4.29 -13.87
CA LEU A 18 -15.46 4.97 -12.57
C LEU A 18 -14.34 4.44 -11.66
N ASP A 19 -14.07 3.14 -11.68
CA ASP A 19 -13.00 2.55 -10.89
C ASP A 19 -11.60 2.99 -11.37
N ILE A 20 -11.38 3.04 -12.69
CA ILE A 20 -10.17 3.59 -13.31
C ILE A 20 -10.00 5.05 -12.92
N THR A 21 -11.02 5.88 -13.14
CA THR A 21 -10.98 7.31 -12.79
C THR A 21 -10.69 7.51 -11.31
N LYS A 22 -11.39 6.79 -10.42
CA LYS A 22 -11.16 6.90 -8.98
C LYS A 22 -9.74 6.45 -8.60
N THR A 23 -9.25 5.34 -9.15
CA THR A 23 -7.93 4.81 -8.80
C THR A 23 -6.79 5.67 -9.31
N THR A 24 -6.91 6.21 -10.53
CA THR A 24 -5.81 6.89 -11.23
C THR A 24 -5.82 8.40 -11.08
N LEU A 25 -6.99 9.03 -10.90
CA LEU A 25 -7.13 10.49 -10.88
C LEU A 25 -7.57 11.03 -9.52
N SER A 26 -8.02 10.20 -8.58
CA SER A 26 -8.39 10.67 -7.24
C SER A 26 -7.17 10.78 -6.34
N SER A 27 -7.14 11.84 -5.52
CA SER A 27 -6.20 11.97 -4.40
C SER A 27 -6.72 11.27 -3.12
N ASN A 28 -7.96 10.77 -3.13
CA ASN A 28 -8.67 10.26 -1.96
C ASN A 28 -8.99 8.79 -2.11
N GLY A 29 -7.93 8.00 -2.26
CA GLY A 29 -7.98 6.56 -2.24
C GLY A 29 -8.36 5.89 -3.56
N ALA A 30 -8.28 4.55 -3.56
CA ALA A 30 -8.47 3.73 -4.75
C ALA A 30 -9.95 3.38 -5.00
N GLY A 31 -10.22 2.96 -6.23
CA GLY A 31 -11.49 2.35 -6.63
C GLY A 31 -11.88 1.16 -5.74
N SER A 32 -13.18 0.85 -5.70
CA SER A 32 -13.67 -0.28 -4.90
C SER A 32 -13.11 -1.59 -5.45
N LEU A 33 -13.13 -1.79 -6.77
CA LEU A 33 -12.64 -3.01 -7.41
C LEU A 33 -11.14 -3.17 -7.15
N THR A 34 -10.36 -2.10 -7.34
CA THR A 34 -8.94 -2.06 -7.01
C THR A 34 -8.65 -2.49 -5.57
N ASN A 35 -9.37 -1.93 -4.59
CA ASN A 35 -9.15 -2.27 -3.17
C ASN A 35 -9.48 -3.73 -2.87
N HIS A 36 -10.56 -4.29 -3.44
CA HIS A 36 -10.92 -5.69 -3.26
C HIS A 36 -9.87 -6.63 -3.86
N ILE A 37 -9.37 -6.32 -5.06
CA ILE A 37 -8.31 -7.09 -5.73
C ILE A 37 -7.03 -7.04 -4.90
N ALA A 38 -6.59 -5.85 -4.48
CA ALA A 38 -5.38 -5.67 -3.69
C ALA A 38 -5.40 -6.48 -2.40
N ARG A 39 -6.50 -6.40 -1.63
CA ARG A 39 -6.71 -7.21 -0.41
C ARG A 39 -6.70 -8.70 -0.69
N SER A 40 -7.38 -9.14 -1.75
CA SER A 40 -7.50 -10.56 -2.08
C SER A 40 -6.13 -11.17 -2.44
N ILE A 41 -5.35 -10.47 -3.25
CA ILE A 41 -4.00 -10.89 -3.61
C ILE A 41 -3.08 -10.87 -2.39
N TRP A 42 -3.15 -9.82 -1.57
CA TRP A 42 -2.40 -9.75 -0.32
C TRP A 42 -2.67 -10.96 0.58
N MET A 43 -3.94 -11.25 0.86
CA MET A 43 -4.33 -12.39 1.70
C MET A 43 -3.85 -13.72 1.12
N LEU A 44 -3.93 -13.90 -0.21
CA LEU A 44 -3.47 -15.11 -0.88
C LEU A 44 -1.97 -15.32 -0.73
N PHE A 45 -1.17 -14.27 -0.93
CA PHE A 45 0.27 -14.33 -0.79
C PHE A 45 0.70 -14.48 0.68
N LEU A 46 0.04 -13.80 1.61
CA LEU A 46 0.31 -13.91 3.04
C LEU A 46 -0.02 -15.32 3.57
N TYR A 47 -1.11 -15.92 3.09
CA TYR A 47 -1.44 -17.31 3.41
C TYR A 47 -0.42 -18.27 2.81
N ALA A 48 -0.04 -18.08 1.54
CA ALA A 48 0.97 -18.90 0.86
C ALA A 48 2.36 -18.80 1.50
N SER A 49 2.73 -17.62 2.01
CA SER A 49 3.98 -17.40 2.74
C SER A 49 3.94 -17.89 4.19
N ARG A 50 2.79 -18.42 4.65
CA ARG A 50 2.54 -18.81 6.05
C ARG A 50 2.79 -17.67 7.03
N LYS A 51 2.43 -16.43 6.64
CA LYS A 51 2.68 -15.20 7.39
C LYS A 51 4.16 -14.94 7.73
N ASN A 52 5.09 -15.49 6.94
CA ASN A 52 6.52 -15.25 7.16
C ASN A 52 6.98 -14.00 6.37
N GLY A 53 7.20 -12.89 7.06
CA GLY A 53 7.71 -11.64 6.50
C GLY A 53 9.06 -11.78 5.80
N ARG A 54 9.90 -12.75 6.18
CA ARG A 54 11.16 -13.01 5.46
C ARG A 54 10.97 -13.67 4.09
N SER A 55 9.75 -14.10 3.76
CA SER A 55 9.49 -14.78 2.49
C SER A 55 9.69 -13.85 1.30
N ARG A 56 10.62 -14.23 0.40
CA ARG A 56 10.82 -13.53 -0.88
C ARG A 56 9.55 -13.48 -1.72
N MET A 57 8.60 -14.40 -1.52
CA MET A 57 7.32 -14.40 -2.23
C MET A 57 6.53 -13.12 -1.97
N LEU A 58 6.56 -12.59 -0.73
CA LEU A 58 5.85 -11.37 -0.38
C LEU A 58 6.40 -10.14 -1.11
N SER A 59 7.68 -10.14 -1.50
CA SER A 59 8.27 -9.02 -2.25
C SER A 59 7.68 -8.82 -3.65
N TYR A 60 7.02 -9.85 -4.22
CA TYR A 60 6.36 -9.75 -5.52
C TYR A 60 4.89 -9.30 -5.43
N VAL A 61 4.31 -9.18 -4.24
CA VAL A 61 2.88 -8.91 -4.06
C VAL A 61 2.46 -7.60 -4.71
N GLY A 62 3.21 -6.53 -4.47
CA GLY A 62 2.88 -5.21 -5.04
C GLY A 62 2.86 -5.23 -6.58
N SER A 63 3.85 -5.84 -7.22
CA SER A 63 3.88 -6.01 -8.68
C SER A 63 2.72 -6.89 -9.17
N ALA A 64 2.41 -7.98 -8.47
CA ALA A 64 1.29 -8.86 -8.80
C ALA A 64 -0.06 -8.12 -8.70
N ILE A 65 -0.25 -7.27 -7.69
CA ILE A 65 -1.44 -6.43 -7.51
C ILE A 65 -1.60 -5.49 -8.71
N LEU A 66 -0.54 -4.73 -9.06
CA LEU A 66 -0.59 -3.78 -10.18
C LEU A 66 -0.97 -4.47 -11.51
N VAL A 67 -0.30 -5.58 -11.83
CA VAL A 67 -0.57 -6.34 -13.06
C VAL A 67 -1.99 -6.89 -13.06
N THR A 68 -2.46 -7.42 -11.92
CA THR A 68 -3.81 -8.00 -11.84
C THR A 68 -4.89 -6.93 -11.96
N ILE A 69 -4.70 -5.73 -11.40
CA ILE A 69 -5.64 -4.60 -11.57
C ILE A 69 -5.76 -4.24 -13.06
N LEU A 70 -4.64 -4.05 -13.75
CA LEU A 70 -4.62 -3.74 -15.18
C LEU A 70 -5.33 -4.82 -16.01
N LEU A 71 -4.98 -6.09 -15.79
CA LEU A 71 -5.62 -7.21 -16.49
C LEU A 71 -7.13 -7.26 -16.20
N THR A 72 -7.54 -7.00 -14.96
CA THR A 72 -8.96 -7.00 -14.59
C THR A 72 -9.71 -5.89 -15.32
N TRP A 73 -9.16 -4.67 -15.40
CA TRP A 73 -9.76 -3.59 -16.16
C TRP A 73 -9.88 -3.92 -17.65
N ILE A 74 -8.83 -4.47 -18.27
CA ILE A 74 -8.84 -4.88 -19.68
C ILE A 74 -9.92 -5.95 -19.91
N ILE A 75 -9.93 -7.01 -19.10
CA ILE A 75 -10.89 -8.11 -19.22
C ILE A 75 -12.32 -7.61 -19.00
N ALA A 76 -12.54 -6.71 -18.05
CA ALA A 76 -13.86 -6.17 -17.76
C ALA A 76 -14.37 -5.23 -18.87
N LEU A 77 -13.50 -4.38 -19.45
CA LEU A 77 -13.86 -3.56 -20.62
C LEU A 77 -14.13 -4.44 -21.85
N TRP A 78 -13.32 -5.49 -22.04
CA TRP A 78 -13.50 -6.46 -23.12
C TRP A 78 -14.84 -7.19 -22.99
N GLY A 79 -15.13 -7.70 -21.79
CA GLY A 79 -16.41 -8.35 -21.46
C GLY A 79 -17.60 -7.41 -21.59
N SER A 80 -17.45 -6.13 -21.22
CA SER A 80 -18.46 -5.10 -21.41
C SER A 80 -18.82 -4.93 -22.89
N MET A 81 -17.81 -4.82 -23.77
CA MET A 81 -18.04 -4.70 -25.21
C MET A 81 -18.69 -5.96 -25.79
N LEU A 82 -18.23 -7.15 -25.37
CA LEU A 82 -18.85 -8.41 -25.77
C LEU A 82 -20.33 -8.46 -25.37
N LEU A 83 -20.67 -8.10 -24.13
CA LEU A 83 -22.05 -8.06 -23.66
C LEU A 83 -22.90 -7.10 -24.49
N MET A 84 -22.38 -5.93 -24.85
CA MET A 84 -23.08 -5.02 -25.75
C MET A 84 -23.31 -5.67 -27.12
N LEU A 85 -22.30 -6.27 -27.74
CA LEU A 85 -22.45 -6.94 -29.05
C LEU A 85 -23.43 -8.12 -29.01
N MET A 86 -23.48 -8.88 -27.91
CA MET A 86 -24.45 -9.97 -27.73
C MET A 86 -25.91 -9.48 -27.71
N ALA A 87 -26.14 -8.19 -27.46
CA ALA A 87 -27.48 -7.60 -27.53
C ALA A 87 -28.04 -7.58 -28.95
N ASP A 88 -27.20 -7.59 -29.98
CA ASP A 88 -27.62 -7.50 -31.37
C ASP A 88 -26.79 -8.43 -32.26
N LYS A 89 -27.42 -9.52 -32.73
CA LYS A 89 -26.76 -10.48 -33.63
C LYS A 89 -26.24 -9.82 -34.92
N GLY A 90 -26.89 -8.75 -35.36
CA GLY A 90 -26.48 -7.97 -36.52
C GLY A 90 -25.58 -6.78 -36.19
N ALA A 91 -25.02 -6.67 -34.99
CA ALA A 91 -24.22 -5.51 -34.57
C ALA A 91 -22.99 -5.28 -35.45
N ILE A 92 -22.34 -6.37 -35.83
CA ILE A 92 -21.15 -6.40 -36.65
C ILE A 92 -21.30 -7.48 -37.72
N LYS A 93 -20.69 -7.24 -38.88
CA LYS A 93 -20.69 -8.17 -40.02
C LYS A 93 -19.29 -8.36 -40.53
N ASN A 94 -19.03 -9.54 -41.08
CA ASN A 94 -17.81 -9.81 -41.82
C ASN A 94 -17.75 -8.90 -43.06
N SER A 95 -16.64 -8.19 -43.28
CA SER A 95 -16.50 -7.20 -44.35
C SER A 95 -16.50 -7.80 -45.76
N ASN A 96 -16.12 -9.08 -45.90
CA ASN A 96 -16.09 -9.77 -47.19
C ASN A 96 -17.40 -10.50 -47.51
N THR A 97 -17.95 -11.23 -46.54
CA THR A 97 -19.12 -12.10 -46.77
C THR A 97 -20.45 -11.42 -46.44
N ASN A 98 -20.44 -10.27 -45.75
CA ASN A 98 -21.62 -9.61 -45.19
C ASN A 98 -22.45 -10.49 -44.23
N ALA A 99 -21.90 -11.62 -43.77
CA ALA A 99 -22.54 -12.48 -42.79
C ALA A 99 -22.48 -11.86 -41.39
N ASP A 100 -23.53 -12.07 -40.60
CA ASP A 100 -23.58 -11.68 -39.19
C ASP A 100 -22.50 -12.44 -38.39
N ALA A 101 -21.82 -11.74 -37.48
CA ALA A 101 -20.76 -12.36 -36.70
C ALA A 101 -21.31 -13.30 -35.62
N ASN A 102 -20.67 -14.45 -35.44
CA ASN A 102 -20.94 -15.35 -34.33
C ASN A 102 -20.30 -14.85 -33.00
N LEU A 103 -20.56 -15.56 -31.89
CA LEU A 103 -20.07 -15.15 -30.56
C LEU A 103 -18.54 -15.03 -30.48
N LEU A 104 -17.80 -15.96 -31.09
CA LEU A 104 -16.33 -15.95 -31.06
C LEU A 104 -15.78 -14.79 -31.90
N GLU A 105 -16.43 -14.48 -33.01
CA GLU A 105 -16.11 -13.35 -33.88
C GLU A 105 -16.43 -12.01 -33.19
N GLN A 106 -17.52 -11.93 -32.43
CA GLN A 106 -17.83 -10.78 -31.57
C GLN A 106 -16.78 -10.59 -30.45
N LEU A 107 -16.35 -11.69 -29.81
CA LEU A 107 -15.28 -11.66 -28.81
C LEU A 107 -13.96 -11.18 -29.43
N TYR A 108 -13.60 -11.70 -30.61
CA TYR A 108 -12.43 -11.29 -31.37
C TYR A 108 -12.49 -9.79 -31.74
N TYR A 109 -13.64 -9.34 -32.26
CA TYR A 109 -13.90 -7.94 -32.59
C TYR A 109 -13.73 -7.01 -31.39
N ALA A 110 -14.33 -7.38 -30.26
CA ALA A 110 -14.24 -6.61 -29.03
C ALA A 110 -12.79 -6.50 -28.55
N GLY A 111 -12.01 -7.58 -28.67
CA GLY A 111 -10.61 -7.62 -28.24
C GLY A 111 -9.73 -6.72 -29.08
N TYR A 112 -9.77 -6.85 -30.40
CA TYR A 112 -8.93 -6.02 -31.28
C TYR A 112 -9.36 -4.55 -31.28
N THR A 113 -10.65 -4.26 -31.05
CA THR A 113 -11.16 -2.89 -30.91
C THR A 113 -10.61 -2.25 -29.64
N LEU A 114 -10.71 -2.96 -28.51
CA LEU A 114 -10.19 -2.49 -27.22
C LEU A 114 -8.67 -2.26 -27.27
N SER A 115 -7.93 -3.13 -27.96
CA SER A 115 -6.48 -3.00 -28.15
C SER A 115 -6.09 -2.00 -29.25
N THR A 116 -7.05 -1.30 -29.85
CA THR A 116 -6.86 -0.36 -30.97
C THR A 116 -6.17 -0.94 -32.21
N LEU A 117 -6.20 -2.26 -32.39
CA LEU A 117 -5.52 -2.95 -33.50
C LEU A 117 -6.26 -2.73 -34.83
N GLY A 118 -7.60 -2.80 -34.82
CA GLY A 118 -8.44 -2.38 -35.95
C GLY A 118 -8.22 -3.12 -37.27
N VAL A 119 -8.19 -4.46 -37.28
CA VAL A 119 -7.90 -5.28 -38.49
C VAL A 119 -8.87 -5.01 -39.65
N GLY A 120 -10.15 -4.75 -39.35
CA GLY A 120 -11.17 -4.35 -40.35
C GLY A 120 -11.83 -5.52 -41.09
N ASP A 121 -11.62 -6.76 -40.64
CA ASP A 121 -12.31 -7.96 -41.11
C ASP A 121 -13.77 -8.03 -40.64
N TYR A 122 -14.10 -7.33 -39.55
CA TYR A 122 -15.46 -7.08 -39.11
C TYR A 122 -15.77 -5.58 -39.02
N ILE A 123 -16.96 -5.21 -39.50
CA ILE A 123 -17.42 -3.82 -39.53
C ILE A 123 -18.74 -3.66 -38.76
N PRO A 124 -18.89 -2.56 -38.00
CA PRO A 124 -20.16 -2.22 -37.36
C PRO A 124 -21.22 -1.84 -38.40
N THR A 125 -22.43 -2.37 -38.23
CA THR A 125 -23.50 -2.26 -39.24
C THR A 125 -24.29 -0.96 -39.19
N THR A 126 -24.37 -0.34 -38.02
CA THR A 126 -25.12 0.90 -37.78
C THR A 126 -24.23 1.99 -37.21
N ASP A 127 -24.66 3.25 -37.32
CA ASP A 127 -23.93 4.39 -36.73
C ASP A 127 -23.84 4.31 -35.20
N PHE A 128 -24.82 3.67 -34.56
CA PHE A 128 -24.76 3.36 -33.12
C PHE A 128 -23.56 2.44 -32.80
N TRP A 129 -23.43 1.32 -33.51
CA TRP A 129 -22.32 0.38 -33.28
C TRP A 129 -20.96 0.99 -33.66
N ARG A 130 -20.91 1.87 -34.67
CA ARG A 130 -19.70 2.65 -34.99
C ARG A 130 -19.26 3.52 -33.82
N LEU A 131 -20.20 4.21 -33.18
CA LEU A 131 -19.90 5.05 -32.01
C LEU A 131 -19.45 4.22 -30.81
N VAL A 132 -20.11 3.10 -30.53
CA VAL A 132 -19.73 2.17 -29.45
C VAL A 132 -18.31 1.64 -29.66
N THR A 133 -17.96 1.25 -30.88
CA THR A 133 -16.60 0.83 -31.26
C THR A 133 -15.58 1.92 -31.00
N ASN A 134 -15.85 3.16 -31.43
CA ASN A 134 -14.94 4.29 -31.20
C ASN A 134 -14.74 4.56 -29.72
N ILE A 135 -15.82 4.63 -28.93
CA ILE A 135 -15.76 4.84 -27.48
C ILE A 135 -14.95 3.73 -26.80
N THR A 136 -15.17 2.48 -27.19
CA THR A 136 -14.47 1.32 -26.62
C THR A 136 -12.98 1.36 -26.94
N ALA A 137 -12.61 1.71 -28.17
CA ALA A 137 -11.21 1.86 -28.57
C ALA A 137 -10.50 2.96 -27.77
N PHE A 138 -11.13 4.14 -27.63
CA PHE A 138 -10.59 5.21 -26.79
C PHE A 138 -10.51 4.81 -25.32
N ALA A 139 -11.48 4.08 -24.79
CA ALA A 139 -11.47 3.59 -23.42
C ALA A 139 -10.33 2.60 -23.16
N GLY A 140 -10.08 1.68 -24.10
CA GLY A 140 -8.95 0.75 -24.04
C GLY A 140 -7.61 1.49 -23.99
N LEU A 141 -7.38 2.40 -24.93
CA LEU A 141 -6.18 3.24 -24.96
C LEU A 141 -6.02 4.08 -23.67
N ALA A 142 -7.09 4.74 -23.23
CA ALA A 142 -7.08 5.55 -22.02
C ALA A 142 -6.80 4.70 -20.77
N SER A 143 -7.35 3.49 -20.67
CA SER A 143 -7.13 2.60 -19.52
C SER A 143 -5.67 2.16 -19.38
N ILE A 144 -5.02 1.76 -20.48
CA ILE A 144 -3.60 1.37 -20.48
C ILE A 144 -2.72 2.57 -20.14
N THR A 145 -2.99 3.72 -20.76
CA THR A 145 -2.24 4.96 -20.53
C THR A 145 -2.35 5.39 -19.06
N ALA A 146 -3.57 5.48 -18.54
CA ALA A 146 -3.82 5.85 -17.14
C ALA A 146 -3.16 4.89 -16.15
N SER A 147 -3.15 3.58 -16.46
CA SER A 147 -2.48 2.58 -15.63
C SER A 147 -0.97 2.82 -15.55
N ILE A 148 -0.32 3.07 -16.69
CA ILE A 148 1.13 3.36 -16.72
C ILE A 148 1.43 4.67 -15.97
N THR A 149 0.63 5.71 -16.20
CA THR A 149 0.76 7.00 -15.50
C THR A 149 0.58 6.85 -13.98
N TYR A 150 -0.27 5.93 -13.53
CA TYR A 150 -0.49 5.63 -12.12
C TYR A 150 0.62 4.77 -11.50
N PHE A 151 1.17 3.78 -12.22
CA PHE A 151 2.18 2.87 -11.69
C PHE A 151 3.48 3.58 -11.31
N ILE A 152 3.88 4.60 -12.07
CA ILE A 152 5.15 5.31 -11.82
C ILE A 152 5.15 5.98 -10.43
N PRO A 153 4.18 6.86 -10.07
CA PRO A 153 4.12 7.43 -8.73
C PRO A 153 3.96 6.40 -7.61
N VAL A 154 3.24 5.30 -7.85
CA VAL A 154 3.11 4.20 -6.88
C VAL A 154 4.48 3.60 -6.57
N LEU A 155 5.27 3.27 -7.60
CA LEU A 155 6.60 2.70 -7.41
C LEU A 155 7.54 3.70 -6.73
N GLN A 156 7.44 5.00 -7.05
CA GLN A 156 8.18 6.05 -6.34
C GLN A 156 7.79 6.14 -4.87
N ALA A 157 6.50 5.99 -4.54
CA ALA A 157 6.02 5.97 -3.17
C ALA A 157 6.53 4.75 -2.39
N VAL A 158 6.61 3.59 -3.05
CA VAL A 158 7.18 2.35 -2.47
C VAL A 158 8.70 2.48 -2.26
N GLU A 159 9.40 3.12 -3.18
CA GLU A 159 10.81 3.44 -3.00
C GLU A 159 10.99 4.40 -1.81
N HIS A 160 10.12 5.40 -1.67
CA HIS A 160 10.13 6.35 -0.57
C HIS A 160 9.92 5.68 0.80
N GLN A 161 8.92 4.79 0.94
CA GLN A 161 8.71 4.09 2.22
C GLN A 161 9.91 3.17 2.57
N SER A 162 10.52 2.55 1.57
CA SER A 162 11.75 1.74 1.76
C SER A 162 12.93 2.62 2.21
N LYS A 163 13.10 3.81 1.61
CA LYS A 163 14.10 4.80 2.01
C LYS A 163 13.88 5.31 3.43
N LEU A 164 12.62 5.56 3.82
CA LEU A 164 12.28 5.97 5.19
C LEU A 164 12.66 4.89 6.20
N SER A 165 12.25 3.65 5.96
CA SER A 165 12.65 2.52 6.82
C SER A 165 14.16 2.40 6.90
N PHE A 166 14.85 2.47 5.76
CA PHE A 166 16.30 2.35 5.72
C PHE A 166 16.98 3.48 6.48
N TYR A 167 16.53 4.71 6.31
CA TYR A 167 17.03 5.88 7.04
C TYR A 167 16.90 5.69 8.56
N ILE A 168 15.75 5.22 9.04
CA ILE A 168 15.55 4.90 10.46
C ILE A 168 16.49 3.78 10.91
N SER A 169 16.54 2.66 10.18
CA SER A 169 17.39 1.51 10.52
C SER A 169 18.89 1.82 10.48
N SER A 170 19.30 2.84 9.71
CA SER A 170 20.69 3.28 9.65
C SER A 170 21.16 4.02 10.92
N MET A 171 20.22 4.47 11.77
CA MET A 171 20.52 5.01 13.08
C MET A 171 20.80 3.90 14.11
N GLY A 172 20.31 2.68 13.85
CA GLY A 172 20.41 1.49 14.70
C GLY A 172 19.32 0.48 14.34
N HIS A 173 19.59 -0.80 14.59
CA HIS A 173 18.69 -1.92 14.32
C HIS A 173 17.68 -2.18 15.45
N THR A 174 17.95 -1.69 16.67
CA THR A 174 17.03 -1.76 17.82
C THR A 174 16.79 -0.37 18.42
N PRO A 175 15.66 -0.14 19.14
CA PRO A 175 15.40 1.14 19.80
C PRO A 175 16.53 1.56 20.75
N ASN A 176 17.11 0.60 21.48
CA ASN A 176 18.22 0.84 22.39
C ASN A 176 19.47 1.28 21.65
N GLN A 177 19.80 0.61 20.55
CA GLN A 177 20.97 0.93 19.74
C GLN A 177 20.83 2.33 19.10
N ILE A 178 19.63 2.71 18.64
CA ILE A 178 19.38 4.06 18.13
C ILE A 178 19.66 5.12 19.21
N LEU A 179 19.15 4.92 20.43
CA LEU A 179 19.38 5.86 21.52
C LEU A 179 20.85 5.91 21.94
N ARG A 180 21.52 4.75 22.03
CA ARG A 180 22.96 4.67 22.34
C ARG A 180 23.79 5.41 21.30
N ASN A 181 23.52 5.19 20.01
CA ASN A 181 24.23 5.87 18.92
C ASN A 181 23.94 7.37 18.87
N SER A 182 22.78 7.79 19.37
CA SER A 182 22.37 9.20 19.43
C SER A 182 22.87 9.93 20.69
N TRP A 183 23.39 9.21 21.68
CA TRP A 183 23.85 9.74 22.94
C TRP A 183 25.30 10.23 22.84
N ASN A 184 25.52 11.52 23.04
CA ASN A 184 26.87 12.12 22.99
C ASN A 184 27.54 12.26 24.37
N GLY A 185 26.96 11.65 25.42
CA GLY A 185 27.40 11.79 26.81
C GLY A 185 26.72 12.92 27.59
N LYS A 186 26.00 13.83 26.91
CA LYS A 186 25.30 14.96 27.53
C LYS A 186 23.83 15.02 27.16
N ASP A 187 23.51 14.81 25.89
CA ASP A 187 22.16 14.89 25.33
C ASP A 187 21.99 14.04 24.06
N PHE A 188 20.80 14.12 23.47
CA PHE A 188 20.39 13.44 22.24
C PHE A 188 20.33 14.38 21.02
N SER A 189 21.17 15.42 20.97
CA SER A 189 21.22 16.38 19.84
C SER A 189 21.28 15.69 18.47
N SER A 190 22.08 14.63 18.32
CA SER A 190 22.16 13.85 17.08
C SER A 190 20.83 13.21 16.66
N PHE A 191 19.98 12.78 17.60
CA PHE A 191 18.63 12.31 17.28
C PHE A 191 17.75 13.47 16.80
N TYR A 192 17.81 14.60 17.48
CA TYR A 192 17.03 15.79 17.14
C TYR A 192 17.42 16.37 15.77
N ASP A 193 18.68 16.29 15.36
CA ASP A 193 19.11 16.75 14.04
C ASP A 193 18.52 15.92 12.89
N ASN A 194 18.30 14.62 13.12
CA ASN A 194 17.65 13.73 12.15
C ASN A 194 16.11 13.79 12.22
N THR A 195 15.54 14.25 13.34
CA THR A 195 14.07 14.25 13.57
C THR A 195 13.30 15.05 12.52
N THR A 196 13.82 16.19 12.05
CA THR A 196 13.15 17.01 11.02
C THR A 196 13.00 16.24 9.70
N THR A 197 14.07 15.57 9.26
CA THR A 197 14.08 14.73 8.06
C THR A 197 13.09 13.58 8.19
N ILE A 198 13.08 12.89 9.33
CA ILE A 198 12.12 11.81 9.62
C ILE A 198 10.68 12.31 9.52
N CYS A 199 10.38 13.47 10.14
CA CYS A 199 9.04 14.06 10.07
C CYS A 199 8.62 14.36 8.62
N GLN A 200 9.50 14.96 7.82
CA GLN A 200 9.21 15.25 6.41
C GLN A 200 8.96 13.98 5.60
N MET A 201 9.81 12.97 5.76
CA MET A 201 9.66 11.69 5.07
C MET A 201 8.38 10.96 5.50
N LEU A 202 8.03 10.99 6.79
CA LEU A 202 6.82 10.37 7.32
C LEU A 202 5.55 11.12 6.87
N MET A 203 5.55 12.46 6.85
CA MET A 203 4.45 13.26 6.30
C MET A 203 4.23 12.99 4.80
N GLN A 204 5.32 12.85 4.04
CA GLN A 204 5.24 12.46 2.64
C GLN A 204 4.68 11.04 2.50
N HIS A 205 5.07 10.10 3.36
CA HIS A 205 4.53 8.74 3.34
C HIS A 205 3.03 8.69 3.67
N ILE A 206 2.57 9.47 4.67
CA ILE A 206 1.14 9.66 4.98
C ILE A 206 0.39 10.16 3.73
N THR A 207 0.94 11.18 3.05
CA THR A 207 0.33 11.75 1.84
C THR A 207 0.28 10.71 0.71
N HIS A 208 1.34 9.93 0.52
CA HIS A 208 1.36 8.83 -0.45
C HIS A 208 0.31 7.76 -0.13
N HIS A 209 0.04 7.43 1.13
CA HIS A 209 -1.02 6.47 1.48
C HIS A 209 -2.41 6.96 1.10
N HIS A 210 -2.68 8.27 1.17
CA HIS A 210 -3.94 8.84 0.72
C HIS A 210 -4.10 8.76 -0.80
N SER A 211 -3.06 9.15 -1.54
CA SER A 211 -3.07 9.14 -3.01
C SER A 211 -2.99 7.73 -3.60
N TYR A 212 -2.26 6.83 -2.94
CA TYR A 212 -1.91 5.50 -3.44
C TYR A 212 -2.12 4.42 -2.36
N PRO A 213 -3.36 4.09 -1.95
CA PRO A 213 -3.61 3.13 -0.86
C PRO A 213 -2.95 1.76 -1.04
N ILE A 214 -2.74 1.35 -2.29
CA ILE A 214 -2.14 0.06 -2.63
C ILE A 214 -0.70 -0.09 -2.12
N ILE A 215 0.00 1.00 -1.79
CA ILE A 215 1.37 0.94 -1.24
C ILE A 215 1.41 0.18 0.09
N HIS A 216 0.28 0.12 0.82
CA HIS A 216 0.15 -0.65 2.05
C HIS A 216 0.44 -2.14 1.87
N TYR A 217 0.16 -2.70 0.68
CA TYR A 217 0.37 -4.12 0.39
C TYR A 217 1.74 -4.40 -0.24
N PHE A 218 2.58 -3.37 -0.43
CA PHE A 218 3.96 -3.58 -0.86
C PHE A 218 4.81 -3.96 0.34
N HIS A 219 5.54 -5.07 0.17
CA HIS A 219 6.29 -5.68 1.24
C HIS A 219 7.76 -5.79 0.88
N ASN A 220 8.64 -5.60 1.87
CA ASN A 220 10.07 -5.81 1.71
C ASN A 220 10.55 -6.92 2.64
N HIS A 221 11.07 -8.00 2.06
CA HIS A 221 11.58 -9.16 2.82
C HIS A 221 12.85 -8.86 3.63
N ARG A 222 13.51 -7.73 3.37
CA ARG A 222 14.66 -7.25 4.15
C ARG A 222 14.16 -6.26 5.21
N ILE A 223 14.37 -6.59 6.47
CA ILE A 223 13.82 -5.87 7.62
C ILE A 223 14.18 -4.39 7.64
N GLN A 224 15.43 -4.05 7.32
CA GLN A 224 15.91 -2.66 7.25
C GLN A 224 15.12 -1.78 6.26
N PHE A 225 14.44 -2.38 5.27
CA PHE A 225 13.60 -1.68 4.30
C PHE A 225 12.10 -1.86 4.54
N SER A 226 11.71 -2.57 5.60
CA SER A 226 10.31 -2.80 5.96
C SER A 226 9.73 -1.62 6.73
N ILE A 227 8.82 -0.87 6.11
CA ILE A 227 8.23 0.33 6.72
C ILE A 227 7.44 0.03 8.00
N SER A 228 6.78 -1.13 8.09
CA SER A 228 6.05 -1.56 9.29
C SER A 228 6.99 -1.66 10.49
N VAL A 229 8.13 -2.33 10.31
CA VAL A 229 9.18 -2.46 11.32
C VAL A 229 9.86 -1.12 11.57
N GLY A 230 10.20 -0.36 10.52
CA GLY A 230 10.84 0.95 10.64
C GLY A 230 10.01 1.95 11.45
N VAL A 231 8.70 2.00 11.25
CA VAL A 231 7.80 2.85 12.04
C VAL A 231 7.71 2.35 13.49
N ALA A 232 7.62 1.04 13.72
CA ALA A 232 7.61 0.48 15.07
C ALA A 232 8.92 0.79 15.82
N LEU A 233 10.05 0.62 15.17
CA LEU A 233 11.39 0.95 15.66
C LEU A 233 11.49 2.44 16.03
N LEU A 234 11.04 3.34 15.16
CA LEU A 234 11.02 4.78 15.42
C LEU A 234 10.08 5.14 16.58
N ALA A 235 8.89 4.55 16.64
CA ALA A 235 7.92 4.81 17.69
C ALA A 235 8.43 4.35 19.07
N GLU A 236 9.00 3.14 19.17
CA GLU A 236 9.61 2.64 20.40
C GLU A 236 10.82 3.48 20.84
N THR A 237 11.65 3.92 19.90
CA THR A 237 12.76 4.85 20.17
C THR A 237 12.23 6.15 20.77
N TYR A 238 11.18 6.73 20.17
CA TYR A 238 10.53 7.93 20.67
C TYR A 238 9.94 7.72 22.08
N TYR A 239 9.28 6.59 22.33
CA TYR A 239 8.70 6.28 23.65
C TYR A 239 9.78 6.11 24.73
N LEU A 240 10.87 5.41 24.42
CA LEU A 240 12.00 5.27 25.34
C LEU A 240 12.63 6.62 25.65
N LEU A 241 12.90 7.44 24.63
CA LEU A 241 13.44 8.78 24.81
C LEU A 241 12.54 9.69 25.67
N GLN A 242 11.22 9.66 25.42
CA GLN A 242 10.27 10.57 26.06
C GLN A 242 9.90 10.15 27.48
N TYR A 243 9.85 8.84 27.76
CA TYR A 243 9.29 8.31 29.01
C TYR A 243 10.29 7.50 29.86
N SER A 244 11.45 7.12 29.32
CA SER A 244 12.47 6.38 30.06
C SER A 244 13.68 7.21 30.41
N ALA A 245 14.14 8.10 29.52
CA ALA A 245 15.20 9.03 29.86
C ALA A 245 14.72 10.08 30.88
N GLN A 246 15.59 10.48 31.81
CA GLN A 246 15.35 11.64 32.65
C GLN A 246 15.30 12.90 31.78
N PRO A 247 14.55 13.95 32.19
CA PRO A 247 14.29 15.10 31.32
C PRO A 247 15.57 15.83 30.91
N GLN A 248 16.03 15.49 29.70
CA GLN A 248 17.07 16.17 28.92
C GLN A 248 16.51 16.53 27.54
N VAL A 249 15.22 16.84 27.47
CA VAL A 249 14.55 17.23 26.23
C VAL A 249 15.06 18.60 25.82
N ASN A 250 16.14 18.60 25.03
CA ASN A 250 16.73 19.82 24.51
C ASN A 250 15.85 20.49 23.44
N ASP A 251 14.98 19.74 22.76
CA ASP A 251 14.11 20.28 21.71
C ASP A 251 12.68 19.71 21.78
N LYS A 252 11.84 20.37 22.59
CA LYS A 252 10.42 20.01 22.78
C LYS A 252 9.61 20.14 21.48
N LEU A 253 9.96 21.06 20.60
CA LEU A 253 9.23 21.28 19.35
C LEU A 253 9.39 20.09 18.42
N LYS A 254 10.64 19.67 18.17
CA LYS A 254 10.93 18.52 17.30
C LYS A 254 10.28 17.23 17.81
N LEU A 255 10.31 16.96 19.12
CA LEU A 255 9.61 15.81 19.68
C LEU A 255 8.09 15.89 19.53
N THR A 256 7.52 17.08 19.68
CA THR A 256 6.06 17.27 19.50
C THR A 256 5.68 17.03 18.04
N MET A 257 6.48 17.51 17.09
CA MET A 257 6.27 17.25 15.66
C MET A 257 6.35 15.76 15.34
N LEU A 258 7.38 15.07 15.83
CA LEU A 258 7.56 13.63 15.63
C LEU A 258 6.37 12.84 16.21
N LYS A 259 5.99 13.15 17.46
CA LYS A 259 4.84 12.53 18.12
C LYS A 259 3.57 12.66 17.29
N ASN A 260 3.22 13.89 16.92
CA ASN A 260 1.97 14.16 16.19
C ASN A 260 1.98 13.48 14.81
N THR A 261 3.14 13.45 14.15
CA THR A 261 3.27 12.79 12.83
C THR A 261 3.14 11.27 12.94
N LEU A 262 3.76 10.65 13.95
CA LEU A 262 3.59 9.22 14.24
C LEU A 262 2.14 8.88 14.58
N GLU A 263 1.50 9.66 15.46
CA GLU A 263 0.09 9.47 15.82
C GLU A 263 -0.83 9.60 14.61
N GLN A 264 -0.58 10.58 13.74
CA GLN A 264 -1.33 10.75 12.49
C GLN A 264 -1.18 9.56 11.54
N TYR A 265 0.03 9.01 11.40
CA TYR A 265 0.26 7.80 10.61
C TYR A 265 -0.47 6.59 11.21
N LEU A 266 -0.34 6.35 12.52
CA LEU A 266 -1.00 5.22 13.17
C LEU A 266 -2.53 5.34 13.09
N GLN A 267 -3.08 6.55 13.20
CA GLN A 267 -4.50 6.78 13.02
C GLN A 267 -4.97 6.47 11.59
N LEU A 268 -4.19 6.87 10.58
CA LEU A 268 -4.47 6.55 9.18
C LEU A 268 -4.51 5.04 8.94
N VAL A 269 -3.48 4.32 9.41
CA VAL A 269 -3.43 2.86 9.23
C VAL A 269 -4.60 2.18 9.96
N LYS A 270 -4.90 2.63 11.19
CA LYS A 270 -6.04 2.12 11.97
C LYS A 270 -7.36 2.32 11.24
N SER A 271 -7.62 3.51 10.70
CA SER A 271 -8.91 3.84 10.08
C SER A 271 -9.12 3.16 8.73
N GLU A 272 -8.07 2.90 7.96
CA GLU A 272 -8.20 2.41 6.59
C GLU A 272 -7.94 0.89 6.45
N TYR A 273 -7.08 0.31 7.29
CA TYR A 273 -6.58 -1.06 7.08
C TYR A 273 -6.77 -2.00 8.28
N ILE A 274 -6.80 -1.47 9.52
CA ILE A 274 -6.68 -2.27 10.75
C ILE A 274 -7.97 -2.30 11.61
N LYS A 275 -9.13 -1.81 11.12
CA LYS A 275 -10.36 -1.57 11.93
C LYS A 275 -10.74 -2.66 12.95
N ASP A 276 -10.60 -3.95 12.59
CA ASP A 276 -11.02 -5.08 13.43
C ASP A 276 -9.90 -6.08 13.75
N ALA A 277 -8.66 -5.76 13.40
CA ALA A 277 -7.55 -6.69 13.62
C ALA A 277 -7.14 -6.70 15.10
N LYS A 278 -6.96 -7.91 15.63
CA LYS A 278 -6.56 -8.16 17.02
C LYS A 278 -5.10 -8.63 17.01
N PRO A 279 -4.26 -8.12 17.92
CA PRO A 279 -2.88 -8.57 18.02
C PRO A 279 -2.84 -10.03 18.51
N ASP A 280 -1.99 -10.84 17.87
CA ASP A 280 -1.69 -12.22 18.29
C ASP A 280 -0.65 -12.22 19.44
N GLU A 281 0.31 -11.30 19.40
CA GLU A 281 1.36 -11.11 20.39
C GLU A 281 1.07 -9.96 21.36
N ARG A 282 1.81 -9.93 22.47
CA ARG A 282 1.86 -8.76 23.35
C ARG A 282 3.17 -8.02 23.11
N PRO A 283 3.15 -6.67 23.05
CA PRO A 283 4.37 -5.91 22.89
C PRO A 283 5.31 -6.16 24.08
N PRO A 284 6.59 -6.53 23.84
CA PRO A 284 7.51 -6.88 24.91
C PRO A 284 7.83 -5.65 25.76
N MET A 285 8.26 -5.86 27.01
CA MET A 285 8.79 -4.75 27.80
C MET A 285 10.18 -4.41 27.25
N PRO A 286 10.52 -3.14 26.99
CA PRO A 286 11.86 -2.79 26.56
C PRO A 286 12.90 -3.12 27.63
N GLU A 287 13.99 -3.75 27.22
CA GLU A 287 15.16 -3.98 28.04
C GLU A 287 15.95 -2.67 28.17
N LEU A 288 16.41 -2.34 29.38
CA LEU A 288 17.03 -1.05 29.67
C LEU A 288 18.53 -1.14 29.94
N ASP A 289 19.09 -2.35 29.95
CA ASP A 289 20.45 -2.60 30.42
C ASP A 289 21.49 -1.94 29.49
N GLU A 290 21.30 -2.02 28.16
CA GLU A 290 22.14 -1.30 27.18
C GLU A 290 22.16 0.22 27.40
N LEU A 291 21.03 0.80 27.78
CA LEU A 291 20.93 2.25 28.01
C LEU A 291 21.64 2.65 29.31
N LEU A 292 21.55 1.80 30.35
CA LEU A 292 22.27 1.99 31.60
C LEU A 292 23.78 1.87 31.39
N GLU A 293 24.24 0.88 30.62
CA GLU A 293 25.65 0.70 30.27
C GLU A 293 26.21 1.88 29.47
N ALA A 294 25.40 2.49 28.60
CA ALA A 294 25.74 3.71 27.87
C ALA A 294 25.80 4.97 28.75
N GLY A 295 25.47 4.86 30.04
CA GLY A 295 25.46 5.99 30.98
C GLY A 295 24.30 6.96 30.77
N ILE A 296 23.23 6.53 30.11
CA ILE A 296 22.05 7.37 29.88
C ILE A 296 21.25 7.47 31.19
N PRO A 297 20.94 8.68 31.70
CA PRO A 297 20.15 8.83 32.91
C PRO A 297 18.70 8.37 32.69
N LEU A 298 18.26 7.34 33.41
CA LEU A 298 16.91 6.78 33.31
C LEU A 298 16.02 7.14 34.50
N GLN A 299 14.71 7.21 34.26
CA GLN A 299 13.68 7.28 35.29
C GLN A 299 13.62 5.97 36.08
N ASN A 300 12.87 5.96 37.19
CA ASN A 300 12.65 4.73 37.96
C ASN A 300 12.01 3.64 37.06
N LYS A 301 12.57 2.42 37.11
CA LYS A 301 12.07 1.23 36.40
C LYS A 301 10.57 1.01 36.60
N GLU A 302 10.02 1.26 37.79
CA GLU A 302 8.58 1.14 38.06
C GLU A 302 7.74 2.15 37.28
N THR A 303 8.18 3.41 37.20
CA THR A 303 7.51 4.46 36.43
C THR A 303 7.52 4.15 34.93
N ILE A 304 8.65 3.63 34.43
CA ILE A 304 8.79 3.19 33.05
C ILE A 304 7.82 2.04 32.77
N ALA A 305 7.83 1.00 33.60
CA ALA A 305 6.91 -0.14 33.49
C ALA A 305 5.43 0.29 33.47
N ALA A 306 5.02 1.15 34.40
CA ALA A 306 3.66 1.66 34.46
C ALA A 306 3.27 2.45 33.20
N THR A 307 4.19 3.22 32.62
CA THR A 307 3.94 3.99 31.40
C THR A 307 3.75 3.07 30.19
N PHE A 308 4.65 2.09 30.00
CA PHE A 308 4.57 1.17 28.86
C PHE A 308 3.37 0.22 28.95
N GLN A 309 2.97 -0.19 30.15
CA GLN A 309 1.82 -1.08 30.36
C GLN A 309 0.47 -0.38 30.26
N ASN A 310 0.37 0.87 30.72
CA ASN A 310 -0.91 1.57 30.84
C ASN A 310 -1.06 2.69 29.80
N ARG A 311 -0.12 3.64 29.79
CA ARG A 311 -0.24 4.86 28.98
C ARG A 311 -0.02 4.61 27.49
N LEU A 312 0.89 3.70 27.14
CA LEU A 312 1.25 3.39 25.75
C LEU A 312 0.53 2.16 25.19
N LYS A 313 -0.36 1.54 25.97
CA LYS A 313 -1.01 0.28 25.64
C LYS A 313 -1.69 0.31 24.27
N ASP A 314 -2.45 1.36 24.00
CA ASP A 314 -3.22 1.48 22.77
C ASP A 314 -2.31 1.70 21.55
N GLN A 315 -1.31 2.57 21.65
CA GLN A 315 -0.36 2.78 20.55
C GLN A 315 0.47 1.53 20.26
N ARG A 316 0.97 0.84 21.30
CA ARG A 316 1.76 -0.39 21.14
C ARG A 316 0.92 -1.56 20.63
N THR A 317 -0.38 -1.58 20.95
CA THR A 317 -1.33 -2.53 20.36
C THR A 317 -1.46 -2.27 18.86
N LEU A 318 -1.61 -1.01 18.43
CA LEU A 318 -1.68 -0.67 17.01
C LEU A 318 -0.39 -0.99 16.27
N LEU A 319 0.77 -0.74 16.89
CA LEU A 319 2.06 -1.14 16.34
C LEU A 319 2.14 -2.66 16.17
N THR A 320 1.74 -3.42 17.18
CA THR A 320 1.71 -4.90 17.12
C THR A 320 0.90 -5.39 15.93
N VAL A 321 -0.30 -4.83 15.73
CA VAL A 321 -1.11 -5.20 14.57
C VAL A 321 -0.45 -4.78 13.25
N LEU A 322 0.22 -3.62 13.19
CA LEU A 322 0.93 -3.15 12.00
C LEU A 322 2.07 -4.10 11.59
N ILE A 323 2.91 -4.57 12.52
CA ILE A 323 3.99 -5.51 12.20
C ILE A 323 3.44 -6.91 11.88
N GLU A 324 2.47 -7.42 12.63
CA GLU A 324 1.89 -8.76 12.40
C GLU A 324 1.14 -8.85 11.07
N THR A 325 0.40 -7.80 10.70
CA THR A 325 -0.32 -7.77 9.42
C THR A 325 0.63 -7.81 8.23
N ASP A 326 1.89 -7.38 8.40
CA ASP A 326 2.96 -7.44 7.41
C ASP A 326 3.84 -8.71 7.52
N GLY A 327 3.50 -9.62 8.45
CA GLY A 327 4.20 -10.90 8.65
C GLY A 327 5.46 -10.82 9.51
N TRP A 328 5.63 -9.73 10.26
CA TRP A 328 6.73 -9.53 11.21
C TRP A 328 6.25 -9.69 12.66
N THR A 329 7.22 -9.80 13.56
CA THR A 329 7.01 -9.91 15.01
C THR A 329 7.84 -8.88 15.74
N TRP A 330 7.62 -8.72 17.05
CA TRP A 330 8.44 -7.82 17.87
C TRP A 330 9.91 -8.23 17.95
N GLU A 331 10.25 -9.47 17.60
CA GLU A 331 11.63 -9.93 17.53
C GLU A 331 12.48 -9.07 16.59
N GLN A 332 11.93 -8.69 15.42
CA GLN A 332 12.64 -7.87 14.44
C GLN A 332 12.78 -6.39 14.85
N VAL A 333 12.08 -5.95 15.90
CA VAL A 333 12.20 -4.60 16.44
C VAL A 333 13.25 -4.56 17.56
N TYR A 334 13.32 -5.59 18.40
CA TYR A 334 14.16 -5.57 19.62
C TYR A 334 15.41 -6.45 19.57
N ARG A 335 15.53 -7.41 18.64
CA ARG A 335 16.74 -8.24 18.51
C ARG A 335 17.57 -7.78 17.32
N ASP A 336 18.86 -7.55 17.57
CA ASP A 336 19.84 -7.30 16.51
C ASP A 336 20.16 -8.63 15.80
N GLU A 337 19.94 -8.70 14.49
CA GLU A 337 20.16 -9.93 13.71
C GLU A 337 21.65 -10.22 13.47
N VAL A 338 22.56 -9.30 13.81
CA VAL A 338 24.01 -9.51 13.67
C VAL A 338 24.53 -10.57 14.68
N GLU A 339 23.71 -10.99 15.65
CA GLU A 339 24.02 -12.07 16.60
C GLU A 339 23.50 -13.47 16.20
N LEU A 340 22.97 -13.64 14.99
CA LEU A 340 22.59 -14.95 14.39
C LEU A 340 23.36 -15.23 13.10
#